data_AF-A0A6P7H2W7-F1
#
_entry.id   AF-A0A6P7H2W7-F1
#
_cell.length_a   1.000
_cell.length_b   1.000
_cell.length_c   1.000
_cell.angle_alpha   90.00
_cell.angle_beta   90.00
_cell.angle_gamma   90.00
#
_symmetry.space_group_name_H-M   'P 1'
#
loop_
_entity.id
_entity.type
_entity.pdbx_description
1 polymer ?
#
loop_
_entity_poly.entity_id
_entity_poly.type
_entity_poly.pdbx_seq_one_letter_code
_entity_poly.pdbx_strand_id
1 'polypeptide(L)'
;MLLNNEMYYLGFALTVLFQTITCDVVNTEEGPIEGRTYLTAYENKLCYAFQGVPFAETPKRFEPPLPKASWTNTLDCTYDRSVCVQTQGITNPTVIGSEDCLYLSVYSPD
;
A
#
# COMPACT_ATOMS: atom_id res chain seq x y z
N MET A 1 -47.79 -4.44 1.40
CA MET A 1 -47.11 -3.14 1.28
C MET A 1 -45.95 -3.02 2.30
N LEU A 2 -45.27 -4.12 2.65
CA LEU A 2 -44.21 -4.15 3.69
C LEU A 2 -42.85 -4.68 3.18
N LEU A 3 -42.73 -5.03 1.89
CA LEU A 3 -41.50 -5.58 1.30
C LEU A 3 -40.53 -4.51 0.76
N ASN A 4 -40.90 -3.22 0.84
CA ASN A 4 -40.16 -2.15 0.18
C ASN A 4 -39.18 -1.41 1.11
N ASN A 5 -39.36 -1.51 2.43
CA ASN A 5 -38.54 -0.78 3.40
C ASN A 5 -37.23 -1.54 3.70
N GLU A 6 -37.29 -2.86 3.89
CA GLU A 6 -36.11 -3.72 4.10
C GLU A 6 -35.13 -3.68 2.92
N MET A 7 -35.65 -3.68 1.69
CA MET A 7 -34.85 -3.57 0.46
C MET A 7 -34.16 -2.20 0.32
N TYR A 8 -34.76 -1.14 0.86
CA TYR A 8 -34.17 0.20 0.88
C TYR A 8 -33.03 0.30 1.90
N TYR A 9 -33.20 -0.30 3.09
CA TYR A 9 -32.14 -0.37 4.11
C TYR A 9 -30.95 -1.23 3.67
N LEU A 10 -31.20 -2.37 3.01
CA LEU A 10 -30.14 -3.19 2.41
C LEU A 10 -29.39 -2.43 1.31
N GLY A 11 -30.09 -1.69 0.45
CA GLY A 11 -29.46 -0.84 -0.57
C GLY A 11 -28.62 0.29 0.02
N PHE A 12 -29.13 0.97 1.06
CA PHE A 12 -28.41 2.05 1.74
C PHE A 12 -27.17 1.52 2.48
N ALA A 13 -27.28 0.38 3.16
CA ALA A 13 -26.14 -0.31 3.79
C ALA A 13 -25.08 -0.72 2.77
N LEU A 14 -25.48 -1.18 1.57
CA LEU A 14 -24.56 -1.54 0.49
C LEU A 14 -23.80 -0.31 -0.05
N THR A 15 -24.45 0.86 -0.13
CA THR A 15 -23.80 2.11 -0.53
C THR A 15 -22.87 2.68 0.54
N VAL A 16 -23.15 2.44 1.83
CA VAL A 16 -22.29 2.89 2.95
C VAL A 16 -21.01 2.05 3.05
N LEU A 17 -20.98 0.83 2.50
CA LEU A 17 -19.79 -0.04 2.49
C LEU A 17 -18.74 0.35 1.41
N PHE A 18 -19.11 1.17 0.43
CA PHE A 18 -18.13 1.77 -0.50
C PHE A 18 -17.53 3.01 0.16
N GLN A 19 -16.59 2.80 1.10
CA GLN A 19 -15.62 3.86 1.36
C GLN A 19 -14.93 4.16 0.02
N THR A 20 -15.09 5.37 -0.49
CA THR A 20 -14.35 5.81 -1.68
C THR A 20 -12.88 5.83 -1.29
N ILE A 21 -12.15 4.75 -1.60
CA ILE A 21 -10.69 4.76 -1.58
C ILE A 21 -10.31 5.73 -2.69
N THR A 22 -9.95 6.95 -2.30
CA THR A 22 -9.37 7.92 -3.23
C THR A 22 -7.94 7.46 -3.49
N CYS A 23 -7.70 7.02 -4.72
CA CYS A 23 -6.39 6.66 -5.21
C CYS A 23 -5.72 7.90 -5.79
N ASP A 24 -4.52 8.20 -5.29
CA ASP A 24 -3.75 9.36 -5.74
C ASP A 24 -2.53 8.89 -6.50
N VAL A 25 -2.43 9.33 -7.76
CA VAL A 25 -1.31 9.01 -8.64
C VAL A 25 -0.29 10.15 -8.60
N VAL A 26 0.95 9.82 -8.29
CA VAL A 26 2.09 10.76 -8.25
C VAL A 26 3.19 10.24 -9.17
N ASN A 27 3.88 11.16 -9.85
CA ASN A 27 5.05 10.82 -10.66
C ASN A 27 6.33 10.96 -9.83
N THR A 28 7.10 9.88 -9.72
CA THR A 28 8.49 9.93 -9.20
C THR A 28 9.47 10.17 -10.35
N GLU A 29 10.77 10.21 -10.06
CA GLU A 29 11.81 10.28 -11.09
C GLU A 29 11.84 9.02 -11.97
N GLU A 30 11.50 7.87 -11.41
CA GLU A 30 11.52 6.57 -12.05
C GLU A 30 10.18 6.21 -12.73
N GLY A 31 9.05 6.69 -12.23
CA GLY A 31 7.76 6.50 -12.88
C GLY A 31 6.53 6.79 -12.01
N PRO A 32 5.32 6.59 -12.54
CA PRO A 32 4.07 6.83 -11.81
C PRO A 32 3.82 5.78 -10.73
N ILE A 33 3.35 6.20 -9.56
CA ILE A 33 2.90 5.35 -8.46
C ILE A 33 1.50 5.77 -7.99
N GLU A 34 0.71 4.80 -7.55
CA GLU A 34 -0.64 4.99 -7.03
C GLU A 34 -0.68 4.67 -5.54
N GLY A 35 -0.99 5.66 -4.73
CA GLY A 35 -1.17 5.52 -3.29
C GLY A 35 -2.64 5.52 -2.88
N ARG A 36 -2.88 5.50 -1.58
CA ARG A 36 -4.21 5.65 -0.98
C ARG A 36 -4.26 6.87 -0.07
N THR A 37 -5.43 7.45 0.04
CA THR A 37 -5.70 8.55 0.96
C THR A 37 -6.68 8.13 2.04
N TYR A 38 -6.37 8.54 3.29
CA TYR A 38 -7.16 8.16 4.45
C TYR A 38 -7.14 9.26 5.52
N LEU A 39 -8.08 9.17 6.46
CA LEU A 39 -8.10 10.04 7.63
C LEU A 39 -7.29 9.41 8.77
N THR A 40 -6.37 10.17 9.36
CA THR A 40 -5.60 9.72 10.52
C THR A 40 -6.54 9.38 11.68
N ALA A 41 -6.28 8.28 12.38
CA ALA A 41 -7.16 7.80 13.45
C ALA A 41 -7.33 8.77 14.64
N TYR A 42 -6.33 9.63 14.91
CA TYR A 42 -6.34 10.53 16.07
C TYR A 42 -6.98 11.89 15.77
N GLU A 43 -6.58 12.56 14.68
CA GLU A 43 -6.99 13.95 14.39
C GLU A 43 -7.95 14.09 13.21
N ASN A 44 -8.34 12.98 12.56
CA ASN A 44 -9.12 12.98 11.31
C ASN A 44 -8.52 13.91 10.23
N LYS A 45 -7.18 14.02 10.18
CA LYS A 45 -6.47 14.74 9.12
C LYS A 45 -6.34 13.87 7.89
N LEU A 46 -6.44 14.48 6.72
CA LEU A 46 -6.16 13.80 5.46
C LEU A 46 -4.66 13.46 5.40
N CYS A 47 -4.37 12.23 4.99
CA CYS A 47 -3.01 11.72 4.84
C CYS A 47 -2.92 10.88 3.57
N TYR A 48 -1.89 11.16 2.78
CA TYR A 48 -1.48 10.36 1.63
C TYR A 48 -0.55 9.25 2.10
N ALA A 49 -0.79 8.02 1.63
CA ALA A 49 0.08 6.87 1.88
C ALA A 49 0.46 6.19 0.56
N PHE A 50 1.77 6.13 0.31
CA PHE A 50 2.38 5.35 -0.76
C PHE A 50 3.19 4.23 -0.11
N GLN A 51 2.62 3.03 -0.07
CA GLN A 51 3.21 1.87 0.59
C GLN A 51 3.81 0.93 -0.45
N GLY A 52 5.00 0.41 -0.19
CA GLY A 52 5.60 -0.54 -1.10
C GLY A 52 6.17 0.08 -2.38
N VAL A 53 6.69 1.31 -2.30
CA VAL A 53 7.38 1.99 -3.40
C VAL A 53 8.77 1.35 -3.59
N PRO A 54 9.10 0.78 -4.76
CA PRO A 54 10.42 0.18 -4.98
C PRO A 54 11.48 1.27 -5.09
N PHE A 55 12.55 1.17 -4.29
CA PHE A 55 13.65 2.15 -4.33
C PHE A 55 14.95 1.58 -4.94
N ALA A 56 15.01 0.27 -5.15
CA ALA A 56 16.16 -0.40 -5.75
C ALA A 56 15.72 -1.70 -6.45
N GLU A 57 16.56 -2.24 -7.33
CA GLU A 57 16.37 -3.58 -7.86
C GLU A 57 16.60 -4.64 -6.78
N THR A 58 15.95 -5.81 -6.94
CA THR A 58 16.18 -6.97 -6.08
C THR A 58 17.68 -7.27 -6.02
N PRO A 59 18.28 -7.29 -4.82
CA PRO A 59 19.72 -7.42 -4.69
C PRO A 59 20.15 -8.83 -5.09
N LYS A 60 21.32 -8.91 -5.72
CA LYS A 60 22.05 -10.17 -5.74
C LYS A 60 22.59 -10.42 -4.34
N ARG A 61 22.53 -11.68 -3.92
CA ARG A 61 22.90 -12.06 -2.56
C ARG A 61 24.34 -11.59 -2.25
N PHE A 62 24.46 -10.83 -1.17
CA PHE A 62 25.72 -10.25 -0.65
C PHE A 62 26.39 -9.23 -1.59
N GLU A 63 25.64 -8.63 -2.51
CA GLU A 63 26.08 -7.52 -3.35
C GLU A 63 25.28 -6.25 -3.02
N PRO A 64 25.86 -5.05 -3.24
CA PRO A 64 25.10 -3.81 -3.18
C PRO A 64 23.92 -3.83 -4.16
N PRO A 65 22.76 -3.28 -3.78
CA PRO A 65 21.63 -3.18 -4.69
C PRO A 65 21.92 -2.18 -5.81
N LEU A 66 21.29 -2.40 -6.96
CA LEU A 66 21.33 -1.46 -8.08
C LEU A 66 20.16 -0.47 -7.99
N PRO A 67 20.29 0.76 -8.51
CA PRO A 67 19.16 1.69 -8.63
C PRO A 67 18.00 1.07 -9.41
N LYS A 68 16.77 1.40 -9.03
CA LYS A 68 15.58 0.87 -9.71
C LYS A 68 15.52 1.41 -11.14
N ALA A 69 15.28 0.53 -12.12
CA ALA A 69 15.01 0.93 -13.48
C ALA A 69 13.66 1.68 -13.56
N SER A 70 13.61 2.74 -14.37
CA SER A 70 12.38 3.48 -14.64
C SER A 70 11.28 2.58 -15.20
N TRP A 71 10.03 2.93 -14.92
CA TRP A 71 8.85 2.22 -15.38
C TRP A 71 7.84 3.18 -16.00
N THR A 72 6.99 2.67 -16.89
CA THR A 72 5.97 3.47 -17.59
C THR A 72 4.56 3.24 -17.06
N ASN A 73 4.30 2.08 -16.46
CA ASN A 73 2.98 1.73 -15.94
C ASN A 73 2.87 2.17 -14.49
N THR A 74 1.72 2.71 -14.10
CA THR A 74 1.47 3.08 -12.69
C THR A 74 1.62 1.85 -11.79
N LEU A 75 2.51 1.94 -10.80
CA LEU A 75 2.68 0.89 -9.81
C LEU A 75 1.67 1.07 -8.68
N ASP A 76 1.03 -0.03 -8.29
CA ASP A 76 0.16 -0.09 -7.13
C ASP A 76 1.01 -0.04 -5.85
N CYS A 77 0.93 1.10 -5.16
CA CYS A 77 1.58 1.37 -3.90
C CYS A 77 0.54 1.59 -2.78
N THR A 78 -0.53 0.80 -2.78
CA THR A 78 -1.60 0.88 -1.77
C THR A 78 -1.42 -0.07 -0.58
N TYR A 79 -0.39 -0.93 -0.59
CA TYR A 79 -0.11 -1.93 0.45
C TYR A 79 1.39 -2.18 0.68
N ASP A 80 1.72 -2.65 1.88
CA ASP A 80 3.09 -3.00 2.23
C ASP A 80 3.56 -4.25 1.47
N ARG A 81 4.82 -4.23 1.07
CA ARG A 81 5.48 -5.36 0.40
C ARG A 81 6.11 -6.30 1.43
N SER A 82 6.66 -7.41 0.94
CA SER A 82 7.33 -8.37 1.80
C SER A 82 8.49 -7.74 2.55
N VAL A 83 8.61 -8.04 3.85
CA VAL A 83 9.83 -7.78 4.61
C VAL A 83 11.01 -8.58 4.03
N CYS A 84 12.24 -8.13 4.30
CA CYS A 84 13.42 -8.88 3.93
C CYS A 84 13.53 -10.20 4.71
N VAL A 85 14.19 -11.18 4.09
CA VAL A 85 14.42 -12.51 4.68
C VAL A 85 15.02 -12.37 6.08
N GLN A 86 14.28 -12.84 7.08
CA GLN A 86 14.69 -12.81 8.48
C GLN A 86 13.95 -13.88 9.29
N THR A 87 14.44 -14.17 10.48
CA THR A 87 13.69 -14.99 11.46
C THR A 87 12.54 -14.17 12.04
N GLN A 88 11.36 -14.75 12.22
CA GLN A 88 10.18 -14.07 12.75
C GLN A 88 10.38 -13.46 14.13
N GLY A 89 11.30 -13.99 14.94
CA GLY A 89 11.74 -13.38 16.19
C GLY A 89 12.87 -14.16 16.85
N ILE A 90 13.41 -13.63 17.95
CA ILE A 90 14.57 -14.23 18.65
C ILE A 90 14.27 -15.67 19.10
N THR A 91 13.04 -15.93 19.56
CA THR A 91 12.61 -17.25 20.07
C THR A 91 11.90 -18.11 19.04
N ASN A 92 11.60 -17.56 17.85
CA ASN A 92 10.90 -18.26 16.78
C ASN A 92 11.82 -18.33 15.54
N PRO A 93 12.47 -19.49 15.28
CA PRO A 93 13.43 -19.65 14.20
C PRO A 93 12.79 -19.74 12.80
N THR A 94 11.47 -19.58 12.69
CA THR A 94 10.77 -19.59 11.40
C THR A 94 11.27 -18.43 10.54
N VAL A 95 11.76 -18.75 9.34
CA VAL A 95 12.18 -17.76 8.35
C VAL A 95 10.96 -17.21 7.62
N ILE A 96 10.85 -15.90 7.54
CA ILE A 96 9.79 -15.15 6.84
C ILE A 96 10.41 -14.16 5.86
N GLY A 97 9.58 -13.60 4.97
CA GLY A 97 9.97 -12.54 4.06
C GLY A 97 10.40 -13.03 2.68
N SER A 98 11.01 -12.13 1.91
CA SER A 98 11.45 -12.32 0.53
C SER A 98 12.79 -11.63 0.31
N GLU A 99 13.59 -12.10 -0.65
CA GLU A 99 14.79 -11.38 -1.11
C GLU A 99 14.38 -10.15 -1.95
N ASP A 100 13.19 -10.18 -2.57
CA ASP A 100 12.55 -9.01 -3.16
C ASP A 100 11.81 -8.21 -2.09
N CYS A 101 12.54 -7.34 -1.41
CA CYS A 101 12.06 -6.60 -0.23
C CYS A 101 12.50 -5.13 -0.17
N LEU A 102 13.18 -4.61 -1.20
CA LEU A 102 13.70 -3.24 -1.21
C LEU A 102 12.62 -2.23 -1.60
N TYR A 103 11.67 -2.08 -0.69
CA TYR A 103 10.53 -1.19 -0.80
C TYR A 103 10.46 -0.25 0.41
N LEU A 104 9.91 0.95 0.21
CA LEU A 104 9.67 1.92 1.27
C LEU A 104 8.20 2.36 1.31
N SER A 105 7.80 2.95 2.43
CA SER A 105 6.47 3.53 2.60
C SER A 105 6.60 5.02 2.95
N VAL A 106 5.93 5.88 2.19
CA VAL A 106 5.92 7.35 2.38
C VAL A 106 4.53 7.78 2.83
N TYR A 107 4.50 8.58 3.90
CA TYR A 107 3.28 9.18 4.42
C TYR A 107 3.43 10.70 4.41
N SER A 108 2.48 11.41 3.79
CA SER A 108 2.45 12.87 3.78
C SER A 108 1.11 13.35 4.31
N PRO A 109 1.07 14.33 5.23
CA PRO A 109 -0.15 15.09 5.45
C PRO A 109 -0.53 15.84 4.16
N ASP A 110 -1.80 16.19 4.05
CA ASP A 110 -2.30 17.19 3.09
C ASP A 110 -1.76 18.60 3.39
#